data_AF-A0A0M2V2T2-F1
#
_entry.id   AF-A0A0M2V2T2-F1
#
_cell.length_a   1.000
_cell.length_b   1.000
_cell.length_c   1.000
_cell.angle_alpha   90.00
_cell.angle_beta   90.00
_cell.angle_gamma   90.00
#
_symmetry.space_group_name_H-M   'P 1'
#
loop_
_entity.id
_entity.type
_entity.pdbx_description
1 polymer ?
#
loop_
_entity_poly.entity_id
_entity_poly.type
_entity_poly.pdbx_seq_one_letter_code
_entity_poly.pdbx_strand_id
1 'polypeptide(L)'
;MSYKLIEETARQLAHAVWHQKEALWPDGAPDDPVELLNPEKAFELLGYKVFKKSSLGVIEGDIDVAGIIDKDNKRVELSMRMPPEVLNFTAAHEIAHAIMHEQTGLHRDRPLDGSSSVTRDRIEVEADKFAVYFLMPAKLVLSRFNGRFPAEMLQRDNLQYLLNSNNDKRIEKAISTKRGMARALAGLDRINGEAVYSLAEQFKVSKEAMAIRLEELELVPEY
;
A
#
# COMPACT_ATOMS: atom_id res chain seq x y z
N MET A 1 19.38 1.40 -3.39
CA MET A 1 18.95 2.80 -3.17
C MET A 1 18.69 3.01 -1.69
N SER A 2 18.79 4.23 -1.14
CA SER A 2 18.41 4.46 0.27
C SER A 2 16.89 4.63 0.38
N TYR A 3 16.28 4.20 1.49
CA TYR A 3 14.83 4.34 1.69
C TYR A 3 14.35 5.78 1.62
N LYS A 4 15.17 6.73 2.10
CA LYS A 4 14.89 8.17 1.95
C LYS A 4 14.77 8.61 0.49
N LEU A 5 15.62 8.07 -0.39
CA LEU A 5 15.55 8.39 -1.81
C LEU A 5 14.32 7.74 -2.46
N ILE A 6 13.97 6.51 -2.08
CA ILE A 6 12.76 5.82 -2.57
C ILE A 6 11.49 6.59 -2.16
N GLU A 7 11.41 7.03 -0.91
CA GLU A 7 10.28 7.83 -0.42
C GLU A 7 10.18 9.17 -1.15
N GLU A 8 11.32 9.82 -1.40
CA GLU A 8 11.36 11.05 -2.19
C GLU A 8 10.90 10.83 -3.64
N THR A 9 11.30 9.72 -4.28
CA THR A 9 10.85 9.36 -5.62
C THR A 9 9.34 9.09 -5.66
N ALA A 10 8.80 8.33 -4.70
CA ALA A 10 7.36 8.08 -4.58
C ALA A 10 6.58 9.37 -4.39
N ARG A 11 7.10 10.27 -3.54
CA ARG A 11 6.51 11.59 -3.29
C ARG A 11 6.53 12.47 -4.53
N GLN A 12 7.62 12.49 -5.29
CA GLN A 12 7.71 13.26 -6.53
C GLN A 12 6.66 12.79 -7.55
N LEU A 13 6.46 11.48 -7.69
CA LEU A 13 5.43 10.94 -8.57
C LEU A 13 4.02 11.32 -8.10
N ALA A 14 3.72 11.17 -6.80
CA ALA A 14 2.42 11.57 -6.25
C ALA A 14 2.13 13.07 -6.46
N HIS A 15 3.15 13.93 -6.30
CA HIS A 15 3.04 15.37 -6.61
C HIS A 15 2.79 15.61 -8.11
N ALA A 16 3.47 14.87 -9.00
CA ALA A 16 3.25 15.01 -10.43
C ALA A 16 1.82 14.59 -10.83
N VAL A 17 1.29 13.52 -10.24
CA VAL A 17 -0.12 13.11 -10.42
C VAL A 17 -1.07 14.21 -9.93
N TRP A 18 -0.83 14.78 -8.75
CA TRP A 18 -1.61 15.90 -8.23
C TRP A 18 -1.64 17.10 -9.19
N HIS A 19 -0.48 17.51 -9.71
CA HIS A 19 -0.37 18.64 -10.62
C HIS A 19 -1.02 18.40 -11.99
N GLN A 20 -1.12 17.13 -12.41
CA GLN A 20 -1.73 16.73 -13.69
C GLN A 20 -3.15 16.18 -13.52
N LYS A 21 -3.76 16.33 -12.34
CA LYS A 21 -5.02 15.65 -12.01
C LYS A 21 -6.18 16.03 -12.95
N GLU A 22 -6.26 17.28 -13.39
CA GLU A 22 -7.33 17.69 -14.32
C GLU A 22 -7.20 17.02 -15.70
N ALA A 23 -5.96 16.75 -16.14
CA ALA A 23 -5.71 16.03 -17.38
C ALA A 23 -5.92 14.52 -17.24
N LEU A 24 -5.50 13.95 -16.10
CA LEU A 24 -5.63 12.52 -15.79
C LEU A 24 -7.08 12.11 -15.48
N TRP A 25 -7.92 13.04 -15.01
CA TRP A 25 -9.34 12.82 -14.72
C TRP A 25 -10.20 13.86 -15.47
N PRO A 26 -10.44 13.68 -16.78
CA PRO A 26 -11.19 14.65 -17.58
C PRO A 26 -12.64 14.82 -17.12
N ASP A 27 -13.20 13.82 -16.44
CA ASP A 27 -14.56 13.85 -15.90
C ASP A 27 -14.64 14.44 -14.48
N GLY A 28 -13.53 14.95 -13.95
CA GLY A 28 -13.42 15.55 -12.62
C GLY A 28 -12.45 14.80 -11.72
N ALA A 29 -11.42 15.49 -11.25
CA ALA A 29 -10.44 14.93 -10.34
C ALA A 29 -11.02 14.72 -8.92
N PRO A 30 -10.64 13.64 -8.21
CA PRO A 30 -10.99 13.47 -6.82
C PRO A 30 -10.54 14.64 -5.93
N ASP A 31 -11.40 15.03 -5.00
CA ASP A 31 -11.08 16.04 -3.98
C ASP A 31 -10.21 15.48 -2.85
N ASP A 32 -10.36 14.19 -2.54
CA ASP A 32 -9.55 13.51 -1.53
C ASP A 32 -8.13 13.23 -2.07
N PRO A 33 -7.06 13.75 -1.43
CA PRO A 33 -5.68 13.47 -1.83
C PRO A 33 -5.30 11.98 -1.84
N VAL A 34 -5.94 11.14 -1.02
CA VAL A 34 -5.69 9.69 -1.00
C VAL A 34 -6.21 9.02 -2.27
N GLU A 35 -7.34 9.49 -2.80
CA GLU A 35 -7.92 8.97 -4.05
C GLU A 35 -7.06 9.29 -5.28
N LEU A 36 -6.20 10.31 -5.18
CA LEU A 36 -5.23 10.66 -6.22
C LEU A 36 -3.99 9.76 -6.21
N LEU A 37 -3.76 8.94 -5.17
CA LEU A 37 -2.70 7.94 -5.10
C LEU A 37 -3.06 6.70 -5.93
N ASN A 38 -3.43 6.90 -7.19
CA ASN A 38 -3.94 5.87 -8.08
C ASN A 38 -2.81 5.35 -8.99
N PRO A 39 -2.38 4.07 -8.86
CA PRO A 39 -1.30 3.53 -9.68
C PRO A 39 -1.59 3.54 -11.19
N GLU A 40 -2.84 3.33 -11.62
CA GLU A 40 -3.19 3.35 -13.04
C GLU A 40 -3.00 4.73 -13.65
N LYS A 41 -3.37 5.78 -12.91
CA LYS A 41 -3.17 7.18 -13.33
C LYS A 41 -1.71 7.59 -13.27
N ALA A 42 -0.96 7.08 -12.31
CA ALA A 42 0.49 7.25 -12.29
C ALA A 42 1.16 6.56 -13.51
N PHE A 43 0.72 5.36 -13.90
CA PHE A 43 1.19 4.73 -15.14
C PHE A 43 0.83 5.54 -16.39
N GLU A 44 -0.41 6.04 -16.48
CA GLU A 44 -0.87 6.90 -17.58
C GLU A 44 0.02 8.14 -17.71
N LEU A 45 0.34 8.80 -16.60
CA LEU A 45 1.26 9.94 -16.55
C LEU A 45 2.67 9.58 -17.04
N LEU A 46 3.13 8.36 -16.77
CA LEU A 46 4.43 7.83 -17.22
C LEU A 46 4.40 7.31 -18.67
N GLY A 47 3.25 7.41 -19.36
CA GLY A 47 3.04 6.96 -20.73
C GLY A 47 2.82 5.46 -20.88
N TYR A 48 2.54 4.74 -19.80
CA TYR A 48 2.24 3.32 -19.82
C TYR A 48 0.75 3.05 -20.06
N LYS A 49 0.45 1.94 -20.74
CA LYS A 49 -0.90 1.39 -20.85
C LYS A 49 -1.07 0.23 -19.88
N VAL A 50 -2.09 0.29 -19.04
CA VAL A 50 -2.44 -0.77 -18.08
C VAL A 50 -3.51 -1.68 -18.67
N PHE A 51 -3.30 -2.99 -18.57
CA PHE A 51 -4.24 -4.01 -19.00
C PHE A 51 -4.58 -4.94 -17.84
N LYS A 52 -5.86 -5.00 -17.49
CA LYS A 52 -6.35 -5.99 -16.52
C LYS A 52 -6.70 -7.27 -17.26
N LYS A 53 -6.13 -8.40 -16.83
CA LYS A 53 -6.33 -9.73 -17.43
C LYS A 53 -6.95 -10.67 -16.42
N SER A 54 -7.76 -11.62 -16.88
CA SER A 54 -8.39 -12.62 -16.00
C SER A 54 -7.37 -13.54 -15.31
N SER A 55 -6.19 -13.72 -15.92
CA SER A 55 -5.02 -14.42 -15.37
C SER A 55 -3.80 -14.01 -16.19
N LEU A 56 -2.63 -14.03 -15.55
CA LEU A 56 -1.33 -13.89 -16.22
C LEU A 56 -0.57 -15.23 -16.28
N GLY A 57 -1.26 -16.32 -15.95
CA GLY A 57 -0.67 -17.65 -15.77
C GLY A 57 -0.13 -17.87 -14.35
N VAL A 58 0.41 -19.07 -14.16
CA VAL A 58 1.06 -19.49 -12.92
C VAL A 58 2.56 -19.68 -13.16
N ILE A 59 3.37 -19.43 -12.13
CA ILE A 59 4.77 -19.86 -12.07
C ILE A 59 4.83 -21.19 -11.29
N GLU A 60 5.99 -21.85 -11.32
CA GLU A 60 6.30 -23.09 -10.59
C GLU A 60 5.53 -23.21 -9.27
N GLY A 61 4.80 -24.32 -9.12
CA GLY A 61 4.04 -24.61 -7.89
C GLY A 61 2.67 -23.92 -7.78
N ASP A 62 1.98 -23.64 -8.90
CA ASP A 62 0.62 -23.07 -8.95
C ASP A 62 0.49 -21.62 -8.41
N ILE A 63 1.57 -20.85 -8.40
CA ILE A 63 1.52 -19.48 -7.89
C ILE A 63 1.17 -18.51 -9.01
N ASP A 64 0.01 -17.89 -8.91
CA ASP A 64 -0.50 -16.94 -9.90
C ASP A 64 0.40 -15.70 -10.02
N VAL A 65 0.75 -15.32 -11.24
CA VAL A 65 1.46 -14.07 -11.52
C VAL A 65 0.50 -12.89 -11.29
N ALA A 66 0.88 -11.98 -10.40
CA ALA A 66 0.06 -10.82 -10.06
C ALA A 66 0.24 -9.65 -11.03
N GLY A 67 1.49 -9.38 -11.45
CA GLY A 67 1.88 -8.25 -12.29
C GLY A 67 2.97 -8.62 -13.29
N ILE A 68 2.93 -7.94 -14.45
CA ILE A 68 3.96 -8.01 -15.48
C ILE A 68 4.16 -6.60 -16.05
N ILE A 69 5.41 -6.14 -16.13
CA ILE A 69 5.77 -4.91 -16.83
C ILE A 69 6.64 -5.20 -18.07
N ASP A 70 6.28 -4.53 -19.16
CA ASP A 70 7.04 -4.44 -20.40
C ASP A 70 7.41 -2.97 -20.64
N LYS A 71 8.64 -2.62 -20.28
CA LYS A 71 9.16 -1.25 -20.32
C LYS A 71 9.41 -0.77 -21.75
N ASP A 72 9.75 -1.69 -22.66
CA ASP A 72 10.07 -1.37 -24.05
C ASP A 72 8.80 -0.97 -24.81
N ASN A 73 7.68 -1.66 -24.54
CA ASN A 73 6.38 -1.37 -25.15
C ASN A 73 5.48 -0.47 -24.29
N LYS A 74 5.98 0.06 -23.16
CA LYS A 74 5.21 0.88 -22.21
C LYS A 74 3.88 0.23 -21.83
N ARG A 75 3.94 -1.03 -21.42
CA ARG A 75 2.76 -1.86 -21.11
C ARG A 75 2.91 -2.49 -19.74
N VAL A 76 1.81 -2.50 -18.98
CA VAL A 76 1.69 -3.17 -17.69
C VAL A 76 0.47 -4.07 -17.74
N GLU A 77 0.59 -5.30 -17.27
CA GLU A 77 -0.51 -6.23 -17.13
C GLU A 77 -0.70 -6.62 -15.68
N LEU A 78 -1.96 -6.63 -15.23
CA LEU A 78 -2.33 -6.97 -13.86
C LEU A 78 -3.36 -8.09 -13.85
N SER A 79 -3.18 -9.06 -12.96
CA SER A 79 -4.08 -10.21 -12.80
C SER A 79 -5.28 -9.88 -11.93
N MET A 80 -6.48 -10.03 -12.47
CA MET A 80 -7.74 -9.83 -11.75
C MET A 80 -8.10 -10.98 -10.79
N ARG A 81 -7.23 -11.98 -10.63
CA ARG A 81 -7.41 -13.06 -9.62
C ARG A 81 -7.10 -12.58 -8.21
N MET A 82 -6.40 -11.46 -8.08
CA MET A 82 -5.98 -10.91 -6.80
C MET A 82 -7.08 -10.03 -6.19
N PRO A 83 -7.21 -10.00 -4.86
CA PRO A 83 -8.05 -9.02 -4.17
C PRO A 83 -7.66 -7.57 -4.55
N PRO A 84 -8.61 -6.61 -4.52
CA PRO A 84 -8.35 -5.23 -4.94
C PRO A 84 -7.15 -4.57 -4.25
N GLU A 85 -6.97 -4.79 -2.95
CA GLU A 85 -5.85 -4.25 -2.17
C GLU A 85 -4.49 -4.83 -2.57
N VAL A 86 -4.47 -6.10 -2.99
CA VAL A 86 -3.26 -6.76 -3.51
C VAL A 86 -2.97 -6.22 -4.91
N LEU A 87 -3.99 -6.12 -5.77
CA LEU A 87 -3.87 -5.56 -7.11
C LEU A 87 -3.30 -4.12 -7.07
N ASN A 88 -3.79 -3.31 -6.14
CA ASN A 88 -3.34 -1.93 -5.96
C ASN A 88 -1.87 -1.86 -5.53
N PHE A 89 -1.47 -2.72 -4.59
CA PHE A 89 -0.08 -2.84 -4.16
C PHE A 89 0.83 -3.32 -5.29
N THR A 90 0.46 -4.39 -5.99
CA THR A 90 1.19 -4.90 -7.16
C THR A 90 1.33 -3.81 -8.23
N ALA A 91 0.27 -3.06 -8.54
CA ALA A 91 0.36 -1.98 -9.51
C ALA A 91 1.37 -0.89 -9.08
N ALA A 92 1.37 -0.51 -7.80
CA ALA A 92 2.35 0.45 -7.27
C ALA A 92 3.78 -0.11 -7.26
N HIS A 93 3.94 -1.40 -7.00
CA HIS A 93 5.22 -2.11 -7.08
C HIS A 93 5.77 -2.06 -8.52
N GLU A 94 4.95 -2.33 -9.52
CA GLU A 94 5.35 -2.28 -10.94
C GLU A 94 5.74 -0.86 -11.40
N ILE A 95 5.17 0.20 -10.79
CA ILE A 95 5.62 1.58 -11.03
C ILE A 95 7.09 1.74 -10.63
N ALA A 96 7.51 1.13 -9.53
CA ALA A 96 8.89 1.20 -9.08
C ALA A 96 9.83 0.62 -10.14
N HIS A 97 9.50 -0.54 -10.72
CA HIS A 97 10.26 -1.09 -11.85
C HIS A 97 10.27 -0.16 -13.07
N ALA A 98 9.17 0.55 -13.32
CA ALA A 98 9.08 1.49 -14.43
C ALA A 98 10.03 2.69 -14.29
N ILE A 99 10.28 3.17 -13.07
CA ILE A 99 10.97 4.46 -12.82
C ILE A 99 12.35 4.32 -12.16
N MET A 100 12.58 3.31 -11.32
CA MET A 100 13.77 3.19 -10.47
C MET A 100 14.78 2.17 -11.00
N HIS A 101 14.33 1.17 -11.76
CA HIS A 101 15.16 0.01 -12.09
C HIS A 101 15.46 -0.02 -13.58
N GLU A 102 16.73 -0.17 -13.96
CA GLU A 102 17.16 -0.15 -15.37
C GLU A 102 16.94 -1.47 -16.11
N GLN A 103 16.63 -2.56 -15.39
CA GLN A 103 16.41 -3.88 -15.98
C GLN A 103 15.40 -3.80 -17.13
N THR A 104 15.84 -4.21 -18.32
CA THR A 104 15.03 -4.27 -19.53
C THR A 104 14.45 -5.66 -19.70
N GLY A 105 13.31 -5.77 -20.39
CA GLY A 105 12.59 -7.03 -20.60
C GLY A 105 11.42 -7.25 -19.64
N LEU A 106 10.80 -8.43 -19.77
CA LEU A 106 9.58 -8.83 -19.07
C LEU A 106 9.91 -9.17 -17.60
N HIS A 107 9.48 -8.33 -16.66
CA HIS A 107 9.51 -8.68 -15.24
C HIS A 107 8.29 -9.53 -14.89
N ARG A 108 8.49 -10.62 -14.18
CA ARG A 108 7.40 -11.47 -13.66
C ARG A 108 7.57 -11.56 -12.16
N ASP A 109 6.55 -11.11 -11.43
CA ASP A 109 6.49 -11.25 -9.98
C ASP A 109 6.58 -12.75 -9.62
N ARG A 110 7.64 -13.14 -8.88
CA ARG A 110 7.95 -14.53 -8.50
C ARG A 110 7.93 -14.70 -6.98
N PRO A 111 7.48 -15.85 -6.45
CA PRO A 111 7.45 -16.10 -5.02
C PRO A 111 8.80 -16.52 -4.45
N LEU A 112 8.98 -16.21 -3.16
CA LEU A 112 10.18 -16.31 -2.33
C LEU A 112 10.68 -17.76 -2.10
N ASP A 113 11.21 -18.45 -3.10
CA ASP A 113 11.82 -19.80 -2.94
C ASP A 113 13.34 -19.80 -2.70
N GLY A 114 13.95 -18.62 -2.51
CA GLY A 114 15.32 -18.49 -2.01
C GLY A 114 16.42 -18.90 -3.00
N SER A 115 16.09 -19.08 -4.27
CA SER A 115 17.07 -19.37 -5.34
C SER A 115 17.58 -18.12 -6.09
N SER A 116 17.20 -16.92 -5.63
CA SER A 116 17.54 -15.64 -6.24
C SER A 116 18.94 -15.14 -5.90
N SER A 117 19.56 -14.42 -6.84
CA SER A 117 20.77 -13.66 -6.55
C SER A 117 20.44 -12.47 -5.66
N VAL A 118 21.31 -12.16 -4.69
CA VAL A 118 21.16 -11.06 -3.70
C VAL A 118 20.73 -9.72 -4.32
N THR A 119 21.14 -9.46 -5.57
CA THR A 119 20.77 -8.24 -6.30
C THR A 119 19.29 -8.19 -6.70
N ARG A 120 18.68 -9.33 -7.08
CA ARG A 120 17.24 -9.39 -7.38
C ARG A 120 16.40 -9.15 -6.13
N ASP A 121 16.80 -9.75 -5.00
CA ASP A 121 16.10 -9.54 -3.73
C ASP A 121 16.07 -8.06 -3.32
N ARG A 122 17.16 -7.33 -3.56
CA ARG A 122 17.21 -5.90 -3.24
C ARG A 122 16.24 -5.08 -4.11
N ILE A 123 16.08 -5.44 -5.38
CA ILE A 123 15.22 -4.71 -6.33
C ILE A 123 13.75 -4.88 -5.98
N GLU A 124 13.32 -6.10 -5.66
CA GLU A 124 11.96 -6.35 -5.19
C GLU A 124 11.69 -5.63 -3.86
N VAL A 125 12.65 -5.62 -2.93
CA VAL A 125 12.53 -4.87 -1.67
C VAL A 125 12.44 -3.36 -1.92
N GLU A 126 13.20 -2.82 -2.88
CA GLU A 126 13.12 -1.42 -3.27
C GLU A 126 11.75 -1.09 -3.90
N ALA A 127 11.19 -2.00 -4.70
CA ALA A 127 9.87 -1.86 -5.30
C ALA A 127 8.73 -1.94 -4.27
N ASP A 128 8.79 -2.86 -3.32
CA ASP A 128 7.85 -2.95 -2.20
C ASP A 128 7.88 -1.68 -1.34
N LYS A 129 9.08 -1.15 -1.06
CA LYS A 129 9.21 0.11 -0.32
C LYS A 129 8.63 1.29 -1.09
N PHE A 130 8.85 1.35 -2.40
CA PHE A 130 8.22 2.36 -3.24
C PHE A 130 6.70 2.26 -3.16
N ALA A 131 6.13 1.06 -3.31
CA ALA A 131 4.69 0.84 -3.24
C ALA A 131 4.10 1.32 -1.90
N VAL A 132 4.76 1.00 -0.79
CA VAL A 132 4.40 1.49 0.56
C VAL A 132 4.40 3.02 0.60
N TYR A 133 5.45 3.68 0.12
CA TYR A 133 5.56 5.13 0.20
C TYR A 133 4.63 5.88 -0.76
N PHE A 134 4.34 5.29 -1.92
CA PHE A 134 3.40 5.85 -2.90
C PHE A 134 1.96 5.72 -2.41
N LEU A 135 1.54 4.51 -2.00
CA LEU A 135 0.17 4.25 -1.57
C LEU A 135 -0.13 4.77 -0.17
N MET A 136 0.88 4.85 0.71
CA MET A 136 0.73 5.33 2.08
C MET A 136 1.77 6.41 2.44
N PRO A 137 1.72 7.60 1.79
CA PRO A 137 2.64 8.69 2.08
C PRO A 137 2.53 9.14 3.53
N ALA A 138 3.67 9.35 4.20
CA ALA A 138 3.72 9.61 5.65
C ALA A 138 2.76 10.74 6.07
N LYS A 139 2.75 11.86 5.34
CA LYS A 139 1.89 13.02 5.64
C LYS A 139 0.40 12.69 5.62
N LEU A 140 -0.05 11.90 4.65
CA LEU A 140 -1.46 11.54 4.52
C LEU A 140 -1.85 10.52 5.58
N VAL A 141 -1.00 9.52 5.83
CA VAL A 141 -1.23 8.53 6.90
C VAL A 141 -1.33 9.23 8.26
N LEU A 142 -0.38 10.12 8.57
CA LEU A 142 -0.40 10.92 9.80
C LEU A 142 -1.68 11.76 9.92
N SER A 143 -2.09 12.42 8.84
CA SER A 143 -3.32 13.23 8.84
C SER A 143 -4.56 12.39 9.10
N ARG A 144 -4.71 11.25 8.41
CA ARG A 144 -5.86 10.33 8.60
C ARG A 144 -5.83 9.67 9.97
N PHE A 145 -4.66 9.27 10.45
CA PHE A 145 -4.47 8.68 11.77
C PHE A 145 -4.87 9.67 12.88
N ASN A 146 -4.32 10.89 12.87
CA ASN A 146 -4.60 11.89 13.90
C ASN A 146 -6.06 12.38 13.87
N GLY A 147 -6.67 12.47 12.68
CA GLY A 147 -8.09 12.81 12.56
C GLY A 147 -9.01 11.72 13.11
N ARG A 148 -8.54 10.47 13.15
CA ARG A 148 -9.30 9.30 13.60
C ARG A 148 -9.04 8.95 15.06
N PHE A 149 -7.80 9.08 15.51
CA PHE A 149 -7.33 8.69 16.83
C PHE A 149 -6.69 9.90 17.52
N PRO A 150 -7.50 10.80 18.09
CA PRO A 150 -6.97 11.87 18.94
C PRO A 150 -6.11 11.30 20.07
N ALA A 151 -5.13 12.07 20.55
CA ALA A 151 -4.21 11.61 21.60
C ALA A 151 -4.92 11.09 22.86
N GLU A 152 -6.08 11.66 23.20
CA GLU A 152 -6.94 11.22 24.30
C GLU A 152 -7.46 9.79 24.10
N MET A 153 -7.84 9.43 22.87
CA MET A 153 -8.32 8.09 22.52
C MET A 153 -7.21 7.04 22.56
N LEU A 154 -5.97 7.46 22.34
CA LEU A 154 -4.79 6.58 22.38
C LEU A 154 -4.28 6.31 23.80
N GLN A 155 -4.86 6.96 24.82
CA GLN A 155 -4.60 6.61 26.21
C GLN A 155 -5.07 5.17 26.48
N ARG A 156 -4.30 4.42 27.27
CA ARG A 156 -4.46 2.97 27.48
C ARG A 156 -5.90 2.54 27.77
N ASP A 157 -6.57 3.19 28.71
CA ASP A 157 -7.93 2.81 29.12
C ASP A 157 -8.97 3.07 28.01
N ASN A 158 -8.85 4.20 27.32
CA ASN A 158 -9.72 4.55 26.20
C ASN A 158 -9.50 3.61 25.00
N LEU A 159 -8.24 3.29 24.71
CA LEU A 159 -7.86 2.39 23.64
C LEU A 159 -8.31 0.96 23.93
N GLN A 160 -8.18 0.50 25.19
CA GLN A 160 -8.70 -0.77 25.64
C GLN A 160 -10.21 -0.84 25.46
N TYR A 161 -10.94 0.21 25.85
CA TYR A 161 -12.39 0.27 25.65
C TYR A 161 -12.76 0.27 24.17
N LEU A 162 -12.03 1.03 23.33
CA LEU A 162 -12.28 1.11 21.90
C LEU A 162 -12.07 -0.23 21.18
N LEU A 163 -10.97 -0.92 21.48
CA LEU A 163 -10.59 -2.14 20.79
C LEU A 163 -11.18 -3.40 21.43
N ASN A 164 -11.49 -3.36 22.73
CA ASN A 164 -11.89 -4.53 23.51
C ASN A 164 -12.87 -4.18 24.65
N SER A 165 -13.95 -3.45 24.35
CA SER A 165 -14.98 -3.04 25.32
C SER A 165 -15.56 -4.18 26.17
N ASN A 166 -15.63 -5.40 25.61
CA ASN A 166 -16.18 -6.58 26.28
C ASN A 166 -15.13 -7.36 27.12
N ASN A 167 -13.89 -6.87 27.20
CA ASN A 167 -12.78 -7.56 27.88
C ASN A 167 -12.61 -9.02 27.42
N ASP A 168 -12.70 -9.27 26.10
CA ASP A 168 -12.42 -10.58 25.52
C ASP A 168 -10.91 -10.85 25.59
N LYS A 169 -10.53 -11.89 26.34
CA LYS A 169 -9.13 -12.31 26.53
C LYS A 169 -8.41 -12.64 25.21
N ARG A 170 -9.15 -13.04 24.17
CA ARG A 170 -8.56 -13.31 22.84
C ARG A 170 -8.14 -12.02 22.16
N ILE A 171 -8.95 -10.97 22.27
CA ILE A 171 -8.63 -9.65 21.73
C ILE A 171 -7.49 -9.03 22.54
N GLU A 172 -7.54 -9.13 23.87
CA GLU A 172 -6.46 -8.69 24.76
C GLU A 172 -5.12 -9.32 24.37
N LYS A 173 -5.09 -10.65 24.17
CA LYS A 173 -3.90 -11.35 23.67
C LYS A 173 -3.49 -10.91 22.26
N ALA A 174 -4.45 -10.61 21.39
CA ALA A 174 -4.16 -10.19 20.02
C ALA A 174 -3.52 -8.80 19.97
N ILE A 175 -3.90 -7.87 20.85
CA ILE A 175 -3.37 -6.49 20.89
C ILE A 175 -2.15 -6.32 21.80
N SER A 176 -1.74 -7.36 22.54
CA SER A 176 -0.61 -7.29 23.48
C SER A 176 0.77 -7.18 22.83
N THR A 177 0.84 -7.11 21.50
CA THR A 177 2.09 -6.94 20.75
C THR A 177 1.99 -5.70 19.89
N LYS A 178 3.11 -5.04 19.60
CA LYS A 178 3.14 -3.86 18.71
C LYS A 178 2.42 -4.13 17.38
N ARG A 179 2.70 -5.28 16.74
CA ARG A 179 2.03 -5.70 15.50
C ARG A 179 0.55 -5.99 15.67
N GLY A 180 0.18 -6.60 16.78
CA GLY A 180 -1.20 -6.83 17.16
C GLY A 180 -2.02 -5.54 17.26
N MET A 181 -1.49 -4.58 18.01
CA MET A 181 -2.06 -3.25 18.16
C MET A 181 -2.13 -2.51 16.82
N ALA A 182 -1.05 -2.55 16.03
CA ALA A 182 -1.00 -1.95 14.71
C ALA A 182 -2.09 -2.48 13.78
N ARG A 183 -2.31 -3.81 13.75
CA ARG A 183 -3.37 -4.45 12.98
C ARG A 183 -4.76 -4.04 13.45
N ALA A 184 -4.96 -3.95 14.76
CA ALA A 184 -6.23 -3.52 15.34
C ALA A 184 -6.56 -2.07 14.94
N LEU A 185 -5.60 -1.14 15.06
CA LEU A 185 -5.76 0.26 14.64
C LEU A 185 -5.95 0.39 13.12
N ALA A 186 -5.16 -0.33 12.32
CA ALA A 186 -5.22 -0.30 10.87
C ALA A 186 -6.59 -0.76 10.33
N GLY A 187 -7.17 -1.78 10.96
CA GLY A 187 -8.41 -2.42 10.54
C GLY A 187 -9.65 -2.02 11.32
N LEU A 188 -9.56 -1.04 12.24
CA LEU A 188 -10.72 -0.61 13.02
C LEU A 188 -11.72 0.06 12.08
N ASP A 189 -12.89 -0.53 11.90
CA ASP A 189 -13.97 -0.13 10.99
C ASP A 189 -15.24 0.36 11.74
N ARG A 190 -15.15 0.45 13.07
CA ARG A 190 -16.22 0.97 13.93
C ARG A 190 -15.67 1.89 15.00
N ILE A 191 -16.28 3.06 15.18
CA ILE A 191 -15.99 3.98 16.28
C ILE A 191 -17.32 4.40 16.90
N ASN A 192 -17.45 4.29 18.22
CA ASN A 192 -18.67 4.63 18.97
C ASN A 192 -19.95 3.95 18.44
N GLY A 193 -19.81 2.74 17.88
CA GLY A 193 -20.93 1.98 17.33
C GLY A 193 -21.32 2.33 15.89
N GLU A 194 -20.71 3.35 15.29
CA GLU A 194 -20.93 3.71 13.88
C GLU A 194 -19.93 3.02 12.96
N ALA A 195 -20.41 2.54 11.81
CA ALA A 195 -19.56 1.96 10.78
C ALA A 195 -18.81 3.07 10.03
N VAL A 196 -17.51 2.87 9.83
CA VAL A 196 -16.61 3.84 9.23
C VAL A 196 -15.55 3.08 8.43
N TYR A 197 -14.99 3.69 7.39
CA TYR A 197 -13.86 3.10 6.70
C TYR A 197 -12.64 3.04 7.63
N SER A 198 -12.03 1.86 7.75
CA SER A 198 -10.75 1.67 8.41
C SER A 198 -9.62 2.40 7.66
N LEU A 199 -8.47 2.58 8.31
CA LEU A 199 -7.32 3.18 7.62
C LEU A 199 -6.89 2.34 6.42
N ALA A 200 -6.89 1.01 6.56
CA ALA A 200 -6.57 0.11 5.44
C ALA A 200 -7.51 0.32 4.24
N GLU A 201 -8.81 0.45 4.49
CA GLU A 201 -9.80 0.70 3.44
C GLU A 201 -9.66 2.09 2.82
N GLN A 202 -9.44 3.14 3.62
CA GLN A 202 -9.24 4.50 3.13
C GLN A 202 -8.05 4.58 2.15
N PHE A 203 -6.97 3.86 2.42
CA PHE A 203 -5.78 3.81 1.55
C PHE A 203 -5.80 2.68 0.53
N LYS A 204 -6.86 1.87 0.47
CA LYS A 204 -7.02 0.73 -0.47
C LYS A 204 -5.83 -0.23 -0.44
N VAL A 205 -5.38 -0.56 0.77
CA VAL A 205 -4.29 -1.49 1.05
C VAL A 205 -4.73 -2.56 2.04
N SER A 206 -3.95 -3.63 2.18
CA SER A 206 -4.25 -4.65 3.17
C SER A 206 -4.07 -4.12 4.59
N LYS A 207 -4.79 -4.71 5.55
CA LYS A 207 -4.61 -4.43 6.99
C LYS A 207 -3.17 -4.64 7.44
N GLU A 208 -2.48 -5.62 6.86
CA GLU A 208 -1.08 -5.90 7.19
C GLU A 208 -0.14 -4.79 6.69
N ALA A 209 -0.31 -4.34 5.44
CA ALA A 209 0.50 -3.28 4.87
C ALA A 209 0.33 -1.97 5.66
N MET A 210 -0.91 -1.60 5.99
CA MET A 210 -1.19 -0.43 6.83
C MET A 210 -0.58 -0.60 8.24
N ALA A 211 -0.72 -1.77 8.87
CA ALA A 211 -0.13 -2.02 10.20
C ALA A 211 1.40 -1.84 10.20
N ILE A 212 2.10 -2.37 9.19
CA ILE A 212 3.55 -2.15 9.01
C ILE A 212 3.84 -0.65 8.90
N ARG A 213 3.07 0.07 8.09
CA ARG A 213 3.28 1.50 7.89
C ARG A 213 3.05 2.32 9.17
N LEU A 214 2.06 1.96 9.98
CA LEU A 214 1.84 2.59 11.29
C LEU A 214 3.02 2.37 12.24
N GLU A 215 3.65 1.20 12.20
CA GLU A 215 4.86 0.93 13.01
C GLU A 215 6.07 1.74 12.53
N GLU A 216 6.27 1.84 11.22
CA GLU A 216 7.37 2.62 10.62
C GLU A 216 7.26 4.11 10.93
N LEU A 217 6.03 4.62 11.03
CA LEU A 217 5.75 6.01 11.37
C LEU A 217 5.63 6.26 12.88
N GLU A 218 5.90 5.22 13.69
CA GLU A 218 5.86 5.29 15.16
C GLU A 218 4.50 5.74 15.71
N LEU A 219 3.41 5.36 15.04
CA LEU A 219 2.04 5.74 15.42
C LEU A 219 1.35 4.76 16.35
N VAL A 220 1.96 3.59 16.58
CA VAL A 220 1.42 2.57 17.46
C VAL A 220 1.78 2.92 18.90
N PRO A 221 0.79 3.15 19.78
CA PRO A 221 1.06 3.48 21.18
C PRO A 221 1.71 2.30 21.90
N GLU A 222 2.51 2.62 22.92
CA GLU A 222 2.99 1.62 23.87
C GLU A 222 1.82 1.13 24.73
N TYR A 223 1.68 -0.18 24.88
CA TYR A 223 0.54 -0.84 25.54
C TYR A 223 0.95 -1.54 26.83
#